data_AF-A0A434ELY4-F1
#
_entry.id   AF-A0A434ELY4-F1
#
_cell.length_a   1.000
_cell.length_b   1.000
_cell.length_c   1.000
_cell.angle_alpha   90.00
_cell.angle_beta   90.00
_cell.angle_gamma   90.00
#
_symmetry.space_group_name_H-M   'P 1'
#
loop_
_entity.id
_entity.type
_entity.pdbx_description
1 polymer ?
#
loop_
_entity_poly.entity_id
_entity_poly.type
_entity_poly.pdbx_seq_one_letter_code
_entity_poly.pdbx_strand_id
1 'polypeptide(L)' 'LWDRVRIIAEPGGAAAFAAMLSGRYVPAETERVAVLVCGSNTNPANF' A
#
# COMPACT_ATOMS: atom_id res chain seq x y z
N LEU A 1 2.91 -4.23 3.55
CA LEU A 1 1.58 -4.86 3.43
C LEU A 1 1.63 -6.31 3.90
N TRP A 2 2.41 -7.17 3.26
CA TRP A 2 2.55 -8.58 3.67
C TRP A 2 2.98 -8.77 5.13
N ASP A 3 4.07 -8.14 5.56
CA ASP A 3 4.68 -8.39 6.88
C ASP A 3 3.77 -8.09 8.08
N ARG A 4 2.86 -7.12 7.92
CA ARG A 4 2.03 -6.61 9.02
C ARG A 4 0.58 -7.05 8.94
N VAL A 5 0.01 -7.16 7.75
CA VAL A 5 -1.42 -7.43 7.55
C VAL A 5 -1.71 -8.55 6.56
N ARG A 6 -0.68 -9.25 6.05
CA ARG A 6 -0.80 -10.41 5.15
C ARG A 6 -1.61 -10.14 3.87
N ILE A 7 -1.52 -8.92 3.35
CA ILE A 7 -2.10 -8.52 2.07
C ILE A 7 -1.02 -8.58 0.98
N ILE A 8 -1.28 -9.37 -0.06
CA ILE A 8 -0.52 -9.36 -1.32
C ILE A 8 -1.10 -8.26 -2.20
N ALA A 9 -0.24 -7.47 -2.84
CA ALA A 9 -0.63 -6.44 -3.78
C ALA A 9 0.42 -6.35 -4.89
N GLU A 10 -0.03 -6.11 -6.12
CA GLU A 10 0.86 -5.81 -7.23
C GLU A 10 1.43 -4.37 -7.08
N PRO A 11 2.51 -4.00 -7.80
CA PRO A 11 3.09 -2.66 -7.68
C PRO A 11 2.10 -1.52 -7.90
N GLY A 12 1.20 -1.66 -8.90
CA GLY A 12 0.13 -0.68 -9.15
C GLY A 12 -0.86 -0.59 -7.98
N GLY A 13 -1.31 -1.74 -7.47
CA GLY A 13 -2.23 -1.82 -6.32
C GLY A 13 -1.65 -1.29 -5.01
N ALA A 14 -0.33 -1.29 -4.86
CA ALA A 14 0.37 -0.77 -3.68
C ALA A 14 0.82 0.68 -3.81
N ALA A 15 0.69 1.32 -4.98
CA ALA A 15 1.31 2.61 -5.28
C ALA A 15 0.88 3.73 -4.32
N ALA A 16 -0.41 3.81 -4.00
CA ALA A 16 -0.92 4.79 -3.04
C ALA A 16 -0.34 4.58 -1.63
N PHE A 17 -0.19 3.33 -1.20
CA PHE A 17 0.45 3.02 0.08
C PHE A 17 1.96 3.34 0.08
N ALA A 18 2.63 3.12 -1.06
CA ALA A 18 4.04 3.46 -1.22
C ALA A 18 4.31 4.97 -1.11
N ALA A 19 3.37 5.82 -1.55
CA ALA A 19 3.46 7.28 -1.37
C ALA A 19 3.49 7.68 0.12
N MET A 20 2.76 6.96 0.97
CA MET A 20 2.78 7.15 2.43
C MET A 20 4.14 6.72 3.02
N LEU A 21 4.59 5.50 2.71
CA LEU A 21 5.82 4.92 3.29
C LEU A 21 7.07 5.69 2.87
N SER A 22 7.09 6.24 1.66
CA SER A 22 8.19 7.07 1.16
C SER A 22 8.16 8.50 1.68
N GLY A 23 7.13 8.90 2.44
CA GLY A 23 6.95 10.28 2.89
C GLY A 23 6.64 11.26 1.76
N ARG A 24 6.31 10.77 0.55
CA ARG A 24 5.90 11.61 -0.58
C ARG A 24 4.54 12.27 -0.32
N TYR A 25 3.72 11.62 0.48
CA TYR A 25 2.54 12.21 1.09
C TYR A 25 2.64 12.06 2.62
N VAL A 26 2.52 13.19 3.31
CA VAL A 26 2.58 13.29 4.77
C VAL A 26 1.23 13.85 5.23
N PRO A 27 0.43 13.07 5.96
CA PRO A 27 -0.86 13.54 6.46
C PRO A 27 -0.69 14.70 7.43
N ALA A 28 -1.66 15.61 7.49
CA ALA A 28 -1.73 16.58 8.58
C ALA A 28 -2.05 15.88 9.92
N GLU A 29 -1.73 16.52 11.04
CA GLU A 29 -1.88 15.93 12.39
C GLU A 29 -3.30 15.40 12.68
N THR A 30 -4.32 16.06 12.13
CA THR A 30 -5.74 15.70 12.34
C THR A 30 -6.34 14.92 11.18
N GLU A 31 -5.57 14.61 10.14
CA GLU A 31 -6.07 13.97 8.93
C GLU A 31 -6.22 12.46 9.12
N ARG A 32 -7.35 11.91 8.68
CA ARG A 32 -7.59 10.47 8.63
C ARG A 32 -7.47 9.99 7.21
N VAL A 33 -6.51 9.11 6.96
CA VAL A 33 -6.20 8.62 5.61
C VAL A 33 -6.68 7.19 5.47
N ALA A 34 -7.40 6.93 4.37
CA ALA A 34 -7.70 5.60 3.89
C ALA A 34 -6.95 5.37 2.57
N VAL A 35 -6.35 4.19 2.42
CA VAL A 35 -5.64 3.81 1.19
C VAL A 35 -6.40 2.67 0.53
N LEU A 36 -6.80 2.86 -0.72
CA LEU A 36 -7.34 1.79 -1.55
C LEU A 36 -6.19 0.94 -2.11
N VAL A 37 -6.14 -0.32 -1.70
CA VAL A 37 -5.30 -1.33 -2.34
C VAL A 37 -6.12 -1.96 -3.47
N CYS A 38 -5.92 -1.52 -4.71
CA CYS A 38 -6.85 -1.81 -5.80
C CYS A 38 -6.53 -3.08 -6.62
N GLY A 39 -5.33 -3.65 -6.50
CA GLY A 39 -4.86 -4.70 -7.39
C GLY A 39 -3.92 -5.69 -6.73
N SER A 40 -4.08 -6.96 -7.08
CA SER A 40 -3.21 -8.07 -6.66
C SER A 40 -3.07 -9.11 -7.78
N ASN A 41 -3.01 -8.67 -9.04
CA ASN A 41 -2.85 -9.56 -10.20
C ASN A 41 -1.38 -9.97 -10.31
N THR A 42 -0.93 -10.76 -9.35
CA THR A 42 0.45 -11.18 -9.24
C THR A 42 0.55 -12.60 -8.71
N ASN A 43 1.69 -13.25 -8.94
CA ASN A 43 1.92 -14.62 -8.50
C ASN A 43 2.35 -14.62 -7.03
N PRO A 44 1.60 -15.24 -6.10
CA PRO A 44 1.97 -15.30 -4.69
C PRO A 44 3.27 -16.06 -4.42
N ALA A 45 3.72 -16.94 -5.34
CA ALA A 45 4.99 -17.65 -5.20
C ALA A 45 6.23 -16.75 -5.43
N ASN A 46 6.04 -15.52 -5.93
CA ASN A 46 7.11 -14.60 -6.28
C ASN A 46 7.31 -13.46 -5.24
N PHE A 47 6.69 -13.57 -4.05
CA PHE A 47 6.70 -12.54 -2.99
C PHE A 47 7.23 -13.06 -1.65
#